data_AF-A0A7S0MUY4-F1
#
_entry.id   AF-A0A7S0MUY4-F1
#
_cell.length_a   1.000
_cell.length_b   1.000
_cell.length_c   1.000
_cell.angle_alpha   90.00
_cell.angle_beta   90.00
_cell.angle_gamma   90.00
#
_symmetry.space_group_name_H-M   'P 1'
#
loop_
_entity.id
_entity.type
_entity.pdbx_description
1 polymer ?
#
loop_
_entity_poly.entity_id
_entity_poly.type
_entity_poly.pdbx_seq_one_letter_code
_entity_poly.pdbx_strand_id
1 'polypeptide(L)'
;SYVHHKEIKGALGVKIVAQNLESVLAGTPVFVLGPEDDEEELKHEVTSDISNILSSVDRSGEGVCVQASTLGSLEALLEFLKSDAVKIPVSTISIGPVNKRDVMAASTALERKQKEYACILAFDVKVTAEAQQYADELNVKIFT
;
A
#
# COMPACT_ATOMS: atom_id res chain seq x y z
N SER A 1 29.41 9.91 4.31
CA SER A 1 29.13 10.97 5.30
C SER A 1 28.04 11.86 4.74
N TYR A 2 27.07 12.29 5.55
CA TYR A 2 26.03 13.25 5.12
C TYR A 2 26.47 14.68 5.44
N VAL A 3 26.11 15.65 4.59
CA VAL A 3 26.34 17.08 4.83
C VAL A 3 25.07 17.68 5.41
N HIS A 4 25.18 18.40 6.52
CA HIS A 4 24.05 19.09 7.14
C HIS A 4 23.87 20.47 6.49
N HIS A 5 22.66 20.76 6.04
CA HIS A 5 22.30 22.04 5.44
C HIS A 5 21.29 22.76 6.32
N LYS A 6 21.45 24.08 6.48
CA LYS A 6 20.47 24.93 7.17
C LYS A 6 19.26 25.26 6.28
N GLU A 7 19.52 25.40 4.99
CA GLU A 7 18.53 25.71 3.96
C GLU A 7 18.96 25.03 2.65
N ILE A 8 17.99 24.54 1.88
CA ILE A 8 18.19 23.98 0.54
C ILE A 8 17.13 24.58 -0.38
N LYS A 9 17.53 24.98 -1.60
CA LYS A 9 16.63 25.43 -2.66
C LYS A 9 16.46 24.32 -3.70
N GLY A 10 15.22 24.01 -4.07
CA GLY A 10 14.91 22.97 -5.06
C GLY A 10 15.40 23.32 -6.49
N ALA A 11 15.50 22.32 -7.39
CA ALA A 11 15.10 20.92 -7.24
C ALA A 11 16.28 20.00 -6.88
N LEU A 12 16.23 19.37 -5.71
CA LEU A 12 17.25 18.47 -5.16
C LEU A 12 16.59 17.38 -4.31
N GLY A 13 17.15 16.16 -4.31
CA GLY A 13 16.77 15.10 -3.37
C GLY A 13 17.45 15.30 -2.02
N VAL A 14 16.69 15.27 -0.93
CA VAL A 14 17.20 15.54 0.42
C VAL A 14 16.81 14.42 1.39
N LYS A 15 17.65 14.17 2.39
CA LYS A 15 17.33 13.29 3.52
C LYS A 15 16.85 14.15 4.68
N ILE A 16 15.57 14.05 5.01
CA ILE A 16 14.97 14.73 6.17
C ILE A 16 15.10 13.82 7.39
N VAL A 17 15.48 14.39 8.53
CA VAL A 17 15.55 13.69 9.82
C VAL A 17 14.67 14.45 10.80
N ALA A 18 13.63 13.80 11.31
CA ALA A 18 12.73 14.33 12.32
C ALA A 18 12.25 13.19 13.23
N GLN A 19 11.55 13.54 14.31
CA GLN A 19 10.90 12.56 15.18
C GLN A 19 9.60 12.05 14.55
N ASN A 20 9.15 10.86 14.95
CA ASN A 20 7.86 10.28 14.58
C ASN A 20 7.69 10.03 13.06
N LEU A 21 8.76 9.64 12.37
CA LEU A 21 8.73 9.33 10.92
C LEU A 21 8.61 7.83 10.62
N GLU A 22 8.41 6.98 11.63
CA GLU A 22 8.40 5.51 11.50
C GLU A 22 7.22 4.99 10.70
N SER A 23 6.10 5.73 10.70
CA SER A 23 4.86 5.37 9.99
C SER A 23 4.68 6.13 8.68
N VAL A 24 5.68 6.87 8.21
CA VAL A 24 5.59 7.62 6.95
C VAL A 24 5.52 6.65 5.77
N LEU A 25 4.57 6.90 4.87
CA LEU A 25 4.42 6.13 3.65
C LEU A 25 5.19 6.80 2.51
N ALA A 26 5.99 6.00 1.79
CA ALA A 26 6.68 6.49 0.61
C ALA A 26 5.66 6.87 -0.48
N GLY A 27 5.83 8.05 -1.06
CA GLY A 27 4.90 8.64 -2.03
C GLY A 27 3.96 9.68 -1.44
N THR A 28 3.84 9.76 -0.10
CA THR A 28 3.05 10.81 0.56
C THR A 28 3.71 12.19 0.39
N PRO A 29 2.94 13.24 0.08
CA PRO A 29 3.45 14.60 -0.02
C PRO A 29 3.96 15.13 1.33
N VAL A 30 4.94 16.03 1.27
CA VAL A 30 5.49 16.72 2.45
C VAL A 30 5.12 18.19 2.33
N PHE A 31 4.34 18.69 3.28
CA PHE A 31 3.96 20.10 3.39
C PHE A 31 4.70 20.79 4.53
N VAL A 32 4.79 22.12 4.44
CA VAL A 32 5.29 22.98 5.51
C VAL A 32 4.11 23.77 6.04
N LEU A 33 3.79 23.62 7.32
CA LEU A 33 2.74 24.40 7.98
C LEU A 33 3.25 25.84 8.21
N GLY A 34 2.69 26.79 7.45
CA GLY A 34 2.94 28.22 7.59
C GLY A 34 2.06 28.89 8.65
N PRO A 35 2.29 30.18 8.95
CA PRO A 35 1.56 30.91 10.00
C PRO A 35 0.06 31.12 9.71
N GLU A 36 -0.31 31.14 8.43
CA GLU A 36 -1.69 31.40 7.96
C GLU A 36 -2.38 30.11 7.48
N ASP A 37 -1.69 28.97 7.55
CA ASP A 37 -2.21 27.70 7.06
C ASP A 37 -3.06 27.02 8.13
N ASP A 38 -4.13 26.35 7.70
CA ASP A 38 -4.94 25.51 8.57
C ASP A 38 -4.33 24.09 8.66
N GLU A 39 -3.98 23.67 9.88
CA GLU A 39 -3.35 22.37 10.14
C GLU A 39 -4.25 21.20 9.74
N GLU A 40 -5.57 21.31 9.97
CA GLU A 40 -6.52 20.24 9.65
C GLU A 40 -6.76 20.13 8.15
N GLU A 41 -6.76 21.26 7.43
CA GLU A 41 -6.81 21.27 5.97
C GLU A 41 -5.59 20.57 5.36
N LEU A 42 -4.37 20.89 5.81
CA LEU A 42 -3.15 20.23 5.33
C LEU A 42 -3.13 18.73 5.66
N LYS A 43 -3.61 18.33 6.85
CA LYS A 43 -3.77 16.90 7.18
C LYS A 43 -4.75 16.20 6.23
N HIS A 44 -5.86 16.85 5.91
CA HIS A 44 -6.83 16.31 4.97
C HIS A 44 -6.22 16.18 3.56
N GLU A 45 -5.47 17.19 3.10
CA GLU A 45 -4.79 17.15 1.81
C GLU A 45 -3.78 15.99 1.71
N VAL A 46 -2.97 15.77 2.76
CA VAL A 46 -2.02 14.65 2.83
C VAL A 46 -2.71 13.28 2.76
N THR A 47 -3.90 13.17 3.36
CA THR A 47 -4.63 11.89 3.47
C THR A 47 -5.60 11.63 2.31
N SER A 48 -5.87 12.64 1.49
CA SER A 48 -6.72 12.55 0.28
C SER A 48 -6.23 11.46 -0.66
N ASP A 49 -4.94 11.44 -0.98
CA ASP A 49 -4.37 10.51 -1.97
C ASP A 49 -4.57 9.05 -1.55
N ILE A 50 -4.28 8.76 -0.27
CA ILE A 50 -4.49 7.43 0.31
C ILE A 50 -5.97 7.03 0.23
N SER A 51 -6.87 7.97 0.55
CA SER A 51 -8.31 7.73 0.53
C SER A 51 -8.82 7.47 -0.88
N ASN A 52 -8.31 8.18 -1.88
CA ASN A 52 -8.65 8.00 -3.29
C ASN A 52 -8.27 6.60 -3.77
N ILE A 53 -7.07 6.13 -3.43
CA ILE A 53 -6.59 4.79 -3.78
C ILE A 53 -7.45 3.71 -3.11
N LEU A 54 -7.75 3.87 -1.81
CA LEU A 54 -8.60 2.95 -1.07
C LEU A 54 -10.03 2.90 -1.62
N SER A 55 -10.53 4.00 -2.19
CA SER A 55 -11.86 4.06 -2.81
C SER A 55 -11.95 3.29 -4.14
N SER A 56 -10.82 3.04 -4.80
CA SER A 56 -10.77 2.35 -6.08
C SER A 56 -10.96 0.83 -5.99
N VAL A 57 -10.92 0.28 -4.77
CA VAL A 57 -11.03 -1.15 -4.47
C VAL A 57 -12.49 -1.56 -4.34
N ASP A 58 -12.87 -2.66 -4.99
CA ASP A 58 -14.23 -3.18 -4.91
C ASP A 58 -14.49 -3.80 -3.52
N ARG A 59 -15.47 -3.25 -2.81
CA ARG A 59 -15.90 -3.71 -1.49
C ARG A 59 -16.85 -4.90 -1.55
N SER A 60 -17.20 -5.38 -2.74
CA SER A 60 -17.93 -6.64 -2.93
C SER A 60 -17.17 -7.83 -2.32
N GLY A 61 -15.84 -7.71 -2.20
CA GLY A 61 -14.93 -8.74 -1.72
C GLY A 61 -14.65 -9.81 -2.78
N GLU A 62 -14.90 -9.52 -4.04
CA GLU A 62 -14.44 -10.29 -5.18
C GLU A 62 -13.08 -9.76 -5.66
N GLY A 63 -12.12 -10.64 -5.89
CA GLY A 63 -10.81 -10.30 -6.45
C GLY A 63 -9.61 -10.60 -5.57
N VAL A 64 -8.43 -10.35 -6.11
CA VAL A 64 -7.14 -10.66 -5.46
C VAL A 64 -6.81 -9.66 -4.36
N CYS A 65 -5.99 -10.07 -3.40
CA CYS A 65 -5.41 -9.15 -2.42
C CYS A 65 -4.08 -8.60 -2.93
N VAL A 66 -3.83 -7.31 -2.73
CA VAL A 66 -2.60 -6.63 -3.19
C VAL A 66 -1.84 -6.04 -2.01
N GLN A 67 -0.55 -6.31 -1.95
CA GLN A 67 0.38 -5.75 -0.98
C GLN A 67 1.51 -5.00 -1.70
N ALA A 68 1.88 -3.81 -1.23
CA ALA A 68 2.97 -3.03 -1.83
C ALA A 68 3.82 -2.28 -0.79
N SER A 69 5.04 -1.86 -1.17
CA SER A 69 5.96 -1.13 -0.28
C SER A 69 5.72 0.38 -0.27
N THR A 70 5.18 0.93 -1.36
CA THR A 70 4.97 2.38 -1.54
C THR A 70 3.59 2.67 -2.14
N LEU A 71 3.14 3.91 -2.00
CA LEU A 71 1.87 4.37 -2.57
C LEU A 71 1.90 4.28 -4.11
N GLY A 72 2.97 4.78 -4.74
CA GLY A 72 3.09 4.78 -6.20
C GLY A 72 3.17 3.37 -6.80
N SER A 73 3.84 2.42 -6.13
CA SER A 73 3.84 1.02 -6.59
C SER A 73 2.46 0.37 -6.47
N LEU A 74 1.68 0.76 -5.46
CA LEU A 74 0.33 0.27 -5.27
C LEU A 74 -0.58 0.81 -6.38
N GLU A 75 -0.56 2.11 -6.62
CA GLU A 75 -1.32 2.77 -7.70
C GLU A 75 -1.04 2.14 -9.06
N ALA A 76 0.24 2.02 -9.43
CA ALA A 76 0.63 1.45 -10.73
C ALA A 76 0.15 0.00 -10.89
N LEU A 77 0.20 -0.81 -9.82
CA LEU A 77 -0.28 -2.18 -9.85
C LEU A 77 -1.80 -2.24 -9.97
N LEU A 78 -2.55 -1.40 -9.24
CA LEU A 78 -4.01 -1.34 -9.36
C LEU A 78 -4.45 -0.89 -10.76
N GLU A 79 -3.77 0.11 -11.33
CA GLU A 79 -4.02 0.56 -12.70
C GLU A 79 -3.75 -0.56 -13.72
N PHE A 80 -2.65 -1.29 -13.55
CA PHE A 80 -2.33 -2.44 -14.40
C PHE A 80 -3.40 -3.54 -14.32
N LEU A 81 -3.82 -3.92 -13.11
CA LEU A 81 -4.84 -4.96 -12.92
C LEU A 81 -6.21 -4.56 -13.48
N LYS A 82 -6.56 -3.27 -13.38
CA LYS A 82 -7.81 -2.71 -13.90
C LYS A 82 -7.81 -2.53 -15.43
N SER A 83 -6.63 -2.49 -16.06
CA SER A 83 -6.51 -2.28 -17.50
C SER A 83 -7.31 -3.29 -18.32
N ASP A 84 -7.76 -2.88 -19.52
CA ASP A 84 -8.58 -3.72 -20.40
C ASP A 84 -7.89 -5.03 -20.83
N ALA A 85 -6.56 -5.06 -20.79
CA ALA A 85 -5.77 -6.24 -21.13
C ALA A 85 -5.75 -7.29 -20.01
N VAL A 86 -5.92 -6.87 -18.75
CA VAL A 86 -5.75 -7.73 -17.56
C VAL A 86 -7.08 -8.05 -16.90
N LYS A 87 -7.90 -7.03 -16.58
CA LYS A 87 -9.24 -7.17 -16.00
C LYS A 87 -9.31 -8.09 -14.77
N ILE A 88 -8.37 -7.93 -13.84
CA ILE A 88 -8.37 -8.67 -12.57
C ILE A 88 -8.96 -7.76 -11.48
N PRO A 89 -10.07 -8.16 -10.83
CA PRO A 89 -10.63 -7.40 -9.72
C PRO A 89 -9.72 -7.48 -8.49
N VAL A 90 -9.75 -6.42 -7.67
CA VAL A 90 -9.00 -6.31 -6.42
C VAL A 90 -9.97 -6.16 -5.27
N SER A 91 -9.86 -7.03 -4.27
CA SER A 91 -10.77 -7.09 -3.12
C SER A 91 -10.21 -6.38 -1.90
N THR A 92 -8.88 -6.34 -1.74
CA THR A 92 -8.22 -5.77 -0.57
C THR A 92 -6.84 -5.25 -0.96
N ILE A 93 -6.46 -4.11 -0.39
CA ILE A 93 -5.13 -3.52 -0.55
C ILE A 93 -4.50 -3.28 0.82
N SER A 94 -3.18 -3.37 0.91
CA SER A 94 -2.44 -3.02 2.11
C SER A 94 -0.99 -2.62 1.79
N ILE A 95 -0.39 -1.82 2.67
CA ILE A 95 0.99 -1.31 2.51
C ILE A 95 1.87 -1.89 3.62
N GLY A 96 3.06 -2.36 3.25
CA GLY A 96 4.04 -2.96 4.15
C GLY A 96 4.14 -4.49 4.03
N PRO A 97 4.80 -5.17 4.97
CA PRO A 97 4.99 -6.63 4.91
C PRO A 97 3.68 -7.42 4.89
N VAL A 98 3.68 -8.59 4.25
CA VAL A 98 2.56 -9.53 4.29
C VAL A 98 2.56 -10.26 5.64
N ASN A 99 1.44 -10.13 6.35
CA ASN A 99 1.18 -10.72 7.65
C ASN A 99 0.03 -11.73 7.58
N LYS A 100 -0.13 -12.52 8.66
CA LYS A 100 -1.20 -13.52 8.77
C LYS A 100 -2.61 -12.97 8.51
N ARG A 101 -2.89 -11.72 8.92
CA ARG A 101 -4.17 -11.06 8.68
C ARG A 101 -4.48 -10.90 7.18
N ASP A 102 -3.45 -10.67 6.37
CA ASP A 102 -3.60 -10.44 4.94
C ASP A 102 -3.89 -11.77 4.23
N VAL A 103 -3.28 -12.86 4.70
CA VAL A 103 -3.60 -14.24 4.29
C VAL A 103 -5.02 -14.64 4.67
N MET A 104 -5.48 -14.27 5.86
CA MET A 104 -6.86 -14.50 6.29
C MET A 104 -7.87 -13.74 5.41
N ALA A 105 -7.55 -12.52 4.99
CA ALA A 105 -8.39 -11.79 4.05
C ALA A 105 -8.46 -12.51 2.69
N ALA A 106 -7.31 -12.95 2.15
CA ALA A 106 -7.24 -13.67 0.89
C ALA A 106 -7.94 -15.04 0.93
N SER A 107 -7.95 -15.74 2.08
CA SER A 107 -8.64 -17.03 2.20
C SER A 107 -10.16 -16.93 2.11
N THR A 108 -10.75 -15.75 2.35
CA THR A 108 -12.20 -15.55 2.20
C THR A 108 -12.69 -15.83 0.77
N ALA A 109 -11.82 -15.66 -0.23
CA ALA A 109 -12.11 -16.03 -1.62
C ALA A 109 -12.39 -17.55 -1.77
N LEU A 110 -11.72 -18.40 -0.98
CA LEU A 110 -11.96 -19.85 -0.99
C LEU A 110 -13.35 -20.19 -0.45
N GLU A 111 -13.77 -19.53 0.64
CA GLU A 111 -15.09 -19.71 1.25
C GLU A 111 -16.21 -19.30 0.27
N ARG A 112 -15.95 -18.26 -0.52
CA ARG A 112 -16.85 -17.74 -1.57
C ARG A 112 -16.80 -18.54 -2.88
N LYS A 113 -16.04 -19.64 -2.93
CA LYS A 113 -15.83 -20.50 -4.10
C LYS A 113 -15.15 -19.81 -5.29
N GLN A 114 -14.38 -18.75 -5.04
CA GLN A 114 -13.59 -17.98 -6.01
C GLN A 114 -12.10 -18.35 -5.88
N LYS A 115 -11.76 -19.61 -6.17
CA LYS A 115 -10.41 -20.16 -5.92
C LYS A 115 -9.32 -19.45 -6.72
N GLU A 116 -9.67 -18.92 -7.89
CA GLU A 116 -8.78 -18.12 -8.75
C GLU A 116 -8.29 -16.84 -8.07
N TYR A 117 -9.04 -16.32 -7.09
CA TYR A 117 -8.72 -15.10 -6.35
C TYR A 117 -8.10 -15.36 -4.97
N ALA A 118 -7.91 -16.63 -4.60
CA ALA A 118 -7.26 -17.02 -3.35
C ALA A 118 -5.73 -16.83 -3.42
N CYS A 119 -5.31 -15.60 -3.70
CA CYS A 119 -3.91 -15.23 -3.80
C CYS A 119 -3.63 -13.80 -3.32
N ILE A 120 -2.37 -13.57 -2.98
CA ILE A 120 -1.82 -12.26 -2.64
C ILE A 120 -0.76 -11.89 -3.68
N LEU A 121 -0.89 -10.71 -4.27
CA LEU A 121 0.12 -10.08 -5.12
C LEU A 121 0.96 -9.14 -4.26
N ALA A 122 2.18 -9.55 -3.92
CA ALA A 122 3.07 -8.88 -2.97
C ALA A 122 4.24 -8.21 -3.69
N PHE A 123 4.13 -6.91 -3.95
CA PHE A 123 5.14 -6.15 -4.70
C PHE A 123 6.17 -5.49 -3.79
N ASP A 124 7.43 -5.90 -3.88
CA ASP A 124 8.57 -5.33 -3.14
C ASP A 124 8.38 -5.32 -1.61
N VAL A 125 7.68 -6.33 -1.08
CA VAL A 125 7.41 -6.46 0.36
C VAL A 125 7.85 -7.81 0.88
N LYS A 126 8.25 -7.84 2.15
CA LYS A 126 8.60 -9.09 2.83
C LYS A 126 7.35 -9.86 3.20
N VAL A 127 7.43 -11.18 3.11
CA VAL A 127 6.44 -12.09 3.68
C VAL A 127 6.95 -12.57 5.04
N THR A 128 6.14 -12.41 6.08
CA THR A 128 6.48 -12.93 7.41
C THR A 128 6.43 -14.46 7.42
N ALA A 129 7.27 -15.11 8.23
CA ALA A 129 7.28 -16.56 8.34
C ALA A 129 5.91 -17.13 8.76
N GLU A 130 5.22 -16.44 9.67
CA GLU A 130 3.86 -16.80 10.09
C GLU A 130 2.86 -16.69 8.93
N ALA A 131 2.94 -15.62 8.11
CA ALA A 131 2.08 -15.48 6.95
C ALA A 131 2.31 -16.61 5.93
N GLN A 132 3.57 -16.96 5.65
CA GLN A 132 3.88 -18.04 4.70
C GLN A 132 3.32 -19.39 5.18
N GLN A 133 3.55 -19.74 6.45
CA GLN A 133 3.03 -20.97 7.03
C GLN A 133 1.50 -21.03 6.93
N TYR A 134 0.83 -19.93 7.27
CA TYR A 134 -0.63 -19.87 7.23
C TYR A 134 -1.18 -19.91 5.79
N ALA A 135 -0.45 -19.34 4.83
CA ALA A 135 -0.82 -19.39 3.42
C ALA A 135 -0.75 -20.82 2.87
N ASP A 136 0.29 -21.57 3.27
CA ASP A 136 0.44 -22.99 2.92
C ASP A 136 -0.70 -23.84 3.53
N GLU A 137 -1.07 -23.59 4.80
CA GLU A 137 -2.18 -24.28 5.48
C GLU A 137 -3.53 -24.03 4.80
N LEU A 138 -3.80 -22.79 4.41
CA LEU A 138 -5.06 -22.39 3.80
C LEU A 138 -5.10 -22.55 2.28
N ASN A 139 -4.01 -23.00 1.65
CA ASN A 139 -3.85 -23.05 0.19
C ASN A 139 -4.04 -21.68 -0.49
N VAL A 140 -3.58 -20.60 0.15
CA VAL A 140 -3.53 -19.26 -0.43
C VAL A 140 -2.17 -19.08 -1.11
N LYS A 141 -2.16 -18.66 -2.37
CA LYS A 141 -0.90 -18.46 -3.10
C LYS A 141 -0.36 -17.05 -2.90
N ILE A 142 0.88 -16.90 -2.47
CA ILE A 142 1.56 -15.60 -2.42
C ILE A 142 2.50 -15.48 -3.62
N PHE A 143 2.33 -14.42 -4.42
CA PHE A 143 3.23 -14.05 -5.50
C PHE A 143 4.09 -12.88 -5.03
N THR A 144 5.41 -13.05 -5.07
CA THR A 144 6.41 -12.04 -4.68
C THR A 144 7.28 -11.64 -5.85
#